data_AF-R6IQT9-F1
#
_entry.id   AF-R6IQT9-F1
#
_cell.length_a   1.000
_cell.length_b   1.000
_cell.length_c   1.000
_cell.angle_alpha   90.00
_cell.angle_beta   90.00
_cell.angle_gamma   90.00
#
_symmetry.space_group_name_H-M   'P 1'
#
loop_
_entity.id
_entity.type
_entity.pdbx_description
1 polymer ?
#
loop_
_entity_poly.entity_id
_entity_poly.type
_entity_poly.pdbx_seq_one_letter_code
_entity_poly.pdbx_strand_id
1 'polypeptide(L)'
;MGKKKDKLYKLEPETKAMIAAVRSAVEDCAATGLYGRFMGFEESHTTDDYRLTAVFDCGEYRLRLRYLPSVMLLTDNFLDIDLDYGDAGRFTLYDVFNVLEIEDFNQYYHSGFSTTGEVPGLVRELLEAVHKYDYDLRRAAEPQLLAQMKANRLADMKAVRGKHFDPNDPDGEEQEILGILPTHPMVTAVSGATDSAKLLRHLEKAEAKGRLDTLYERRLLDYMRRGNTVVDQTEQAKQDFERQYKRCARKVNGIIAVVGLIVAMVLVFGLRALLFRGTRLVEYTLPIGGLEISVGTAKCVLFGLISALGVYSAGKVLLGTPLMKRFYPKDEKSRAYYARENESARTGKQVAEAVVGMLLMVLLSVYAATNHFGIGGEYVRYSPDGSLFQVVQVENRNLQVYRVEGETDEDGTFAPVENGYAISDGKDHSYYVGELVPGGPTEKKLLAIAEKNGQTIPTVKTQEDIKK
;
A
#
# COMPACT_ATOMS: atom_id res chain seq x y z
N MET A 1 -0.35 5.74 -47.44
CA MET A 1 -0.20 5.90 -45.97
C MET A 1 -0.21 4.52 -45.34
N GLY A 2 0.95 3.99 -44.94
CA GLY A 2 1.00 2.70 -44.24
C GLY A 2 0.33 2.86 -42.88
N LYS A 3 -0.66 2.00 -42.58
CA LYS A 3 -1.28 1.95 -41.24
C LYS A 3 -0.16 1.75 -40.22
N LYS A 4 0.00 2.68 -39.27
CA LYS A 4 0.80 2.43 -38.07
C LYS A 4 0.28 1.12 -37.47
N LYS A 5 1.16 0.14 -37.22
CA LYS A 5 0.78 -1.03 -36.43
C LYS A 5 0.34 -0.50 -35.06
N ASP A 6 -0.91 -0.72 -34.71
CA ASP A 6 -1.43 -0.35 -33.40
C ASP A 6 -0.61 -1.06 -32.32
N LYS A 7 -0.26 -0.33 -31.27
CA LYS A 7 0.57 -0.86 -30.18
C LYS A 7 -0.31 -1.76 -29.31
N LEU A 8 -0.06 -3.06 -29.34
CA LEU A 8 -0.74 -4.04 -28.49
C LEU A 8 -0.48 -3.78 -27.00
N TYR A 9 -1.44 -4.15 -26.15
CA TYR A 9 -1.36 -4.09 -24.70
C TYR A 9 -0.09 -4.80 -24.21
N LYS A 10 0.72 -4.13 -23.39
CA LYS A 10 1.99 -4.69 -22.94
C LYS A 10 1.75 -5.63 -21.75
N LEU A 11 1.86 -6.94 -21.99
CA LEU A 11 1.82 -7.94 -20.93
C LEU A 11 3.09 -7.91 -20.09
N GLU A 12 2.96 -7.63 -18.81
CA GLU A 12 4.04 -7.72 -17.84
C GLU A 12 4.44 -9.18 -17.58
N PRO A 13 5.68 -9.47 -17.12
CA PRO A 13 6.16 -10.83 -16.89
C PRO A 13 5.25 -11.65 -15.95
N GLU A 14 4.71 -11.03 -14.91
CA GLU A 14 3.78 -11.66 -13.97
C GLU A 14 2.49 -12.11 -14.68
N THR A 15 1.94 -11.25 -15.54
CA THR A 15 0.74 -11.57 -16.34
C THR A 15 1.00 -12.74 -17.27
N LYS A 16 2.17 -12.80 -17.91
CA LYS A 16 2.55 -13.93 -18.78
C LYS A 16 2.65 -15.24 -18.02
N ALA A 17 3.18 -15.21 -16.80
CA ALA A 17 3.23 -16.39 -15.94
C ALA A 17 1.82 -16.86 -15.55
N MET A 18 0.89 -15.94 -15.28
CA MET A 18 -0.51 -16.27 -15.00
C MET A 18 -1.21 -16.90 -16.21
N ILE A 19 -1.02 -16.33 -17.40
CA ILE A 19 -1.54 -16.89 -18.67
C ILE A 19 -1.02 -18.33 -18.86
N ALA A 20 0.26 -18.56 -18.63
CA ALA A 20 0.86 -19.90 -18.75
C ALA A 20 0.25 -20.89 -17.74
N ALA A 21 0.02 -20.45 -16.49
CA ALA A 21 -0.61 -21.26 -15.47
C ALA A 21 -2.06 -21.62 -15.83
N VAL A 22 -2.83 -20.68 -16.39
CA VAL A 22 -4.21 -20.94 -16.86
C VAL A 22 -4.20 -21.97 -17.99
N ARG A 23 -3.30 -21.84 -18.97
CA ARG A 23 -3.18 -22.80 -20.07
C ARG A 23 -2.88 -24.21 -19.56
N SER A 24 -1.86 -24.34 -18.71
CA SER A 24 -1.47 -25.63 -18.13
C SER A 24 -2.63 -26.28 -17.38
N ALA A 25 -3.32 -25.51 -16.53
CA ALA A 25 -4.45 -26.02 -15.75
C ALA A 25 -5.62 -26.49 -16.65
N VAL A 26 -5.92 -25.74 -17.72
CA VAL A 26 -6.93 -26.11 -18.71
C VAL A 26 -6.53 -27.38 -19.44
N GLU A 27 -5.28 -27.50 -19.90
CA GLU A 27 -4.77 -28.68 -20.61
C GLU A 27 -4.80 -29.93 -19.72
N ASP A 28 -4.42 -29.80 -18.45
CA ASP A 28 -4.50 -30.88 -17.46
C ASP A 28 -5.95 -31.35 -17.25
N CYS A 29 -6.89 -30.41 -17.14
CA CYS A 29 -8.32 -30.73 -17.02
C CYS A 29 -8.87 -31.35 -18.32
N ALA A 30 -8.49 -30.82 -19.48
CA ALA A 30 -8.90 -31.31 -20.79
C ALA A 30 -8.44 -32.76 -21.04
N ALA A 31 -7.25 -33.14 -20.56
CA ALA A 31 -6.71 -34.49 -20.68
C ALA A 31 -7.58 -35.55 -19.99
N THR A 32 -8.44 -35.16 -19.04
CA THR A 32 -9.39 -36.08 -18.38
C THR A 32 -10.55 -36.50 -19.28
N GLY A 33 -10.90 -35.69 -20.30
CA GLY A 33 -12.06 -35.89 -21.16
C GLY A 33 -13.43 -35.67 -20.48
N LEU A 34 -13.47 -35.22 -19.22
CA LEU A 34 -14.70 -35.07 -18.44
C LEU A 34 -15.57 -33.87 -18.85
N TYR A 35 -14.95 -32.83 -19.41
CA TYR A 35 -15.57 -31.51 -19.62
C TYR A 35 -15.90 -31.22 -21.09
N GLY A 36 -16.02 -32.26 -21.91
CA GLY A 36 -16.19 -32.15 -23.36
C GLY A 36 -14.86 -32.19 -24.12
N ARG A 37 -14.95 -32.03 -25.44
CA ARG A 37 -13.79 -32.09 -26.33
C ARG A 37 -13.10 -30.73 -26.35
N PHE A 38 -11.86 -30.65 -25.87
CA PHE A 38 -11.08 -29.42 -25.95
C PHE A 38 -10.75 -29.06 -27.41
N MET A 39 -11.11 -27.85 -27.81
CA MET A 39 -10.98 -27.34 -29.17
C MET A 39 -9.76 -26.43 -29.36
N GLY A 40 -9.19 -25.94 -28.25
CA GLY A 40 -8.02 -25.07 -28.25
C GLY A 40 -8.25 -23.75 -27.52
N PHE A 41 -7.28 -22.85 -27.65
CA PHE A 41 -7.32 -21.51 -27.10
C PHE A 41 -7.59 -20.46 -28.17
N GLU A 42 -8.45 -19.50 -27.84
CA GLU A 42 -8.67 -18.27 -28.58
C GLU A 42 -8.07 -17.10 -27.80
N GLU A 43 -7.37 -16.21 -28.50
CA GLU A 43 -6.74 -15.03 -27.90
C GLU A 43 -7.26 -13.76 -28.56
N SER A 44 -7.71 -12.81 -27.75
CA SER A 44 -7.98 -11.45 -28.18
C SER A 44 -6.95 -10.52 -27.54
N HIS A 45 -6.23 -9.76 -28.37
CA HIS A 45 -5.20 -8.84 -27.90
C HIS A 45 -5.37 -7.51 -28.61
N THR A 46 -5.84 -6.52 -27.87
CA THR A 46 -6.07 -5.17 -28.39
C THR A 46 -5.03 -4.21 -27.81
N THR A 47 -5.15 -2.92 -28.12
CA THR A 47 -4.37 -1.85 -27.49
C THR A 47 -4.60 -1.76 -25.98
N ASP A 48 -5.79 -2.15 -25.52
CA ASP A 48 -6.28 -1.84 -24.17
C ASP A 48 -6.58 -3.08 -23.33
N ASP A 49 -6.70 -4.26 -23.94
CA ASP A 49 -7.13 -5.48 -23.26
C ASP A 49 -6.42 -6.74 -23.82
N TYR A 50 -6.38 -7.78 -22.99
CA TYR A 50 -5.96 -9.13 -23.37
C TYR A 50 -6.96 -10.15 -22.82
N ARG A 51 -7.42 -11.08 -23.65
CA ARG A 51 -8.34 -12.14 -23.25
C ARG A 51 -7.82 -13.48 -23.73
N LEU A 52 -7.79 -14.45 -22.82
CA LEU A 52 -7.55 -15.85 -23.15
C LEU A 52 -8.86 -16.63 -22.96
N THR A 53 -9.30 -17.35 -23.98
CA THR A 53 -10.48 -18.22 -23.88
C THR A 53 -10.11 -19.65 -24.23
N ALA A 54 -10.40 -20.59 -23.35
CA ALA A 54 -10.34 -22.02 -23.64
C ALA A 54 -11.72 -22.50 -24.08
N VAL A 55 -11.79 -23.22 -25.21
CA VAL A 55 -13.07 -23.67 -25.78
C VAL A 55 -13.18 -25.18 -25.69
N PHE A 56 -14.32 -25.65 -25.17
CA PHE A 56 -14.70 -27.06 -25.14
C PHE A 56 -16.01 -27.26 -25.91
N ASP A 57 -16.05 -28.27 -26.75
CA ASP A 57 -17.27 -28.73 -27.41
C ASP A 57 -17.95 -29.78 -26.53
N CYS A 58 -19.13 -29.44 -26.00
CA CYS A 58 -19.92 -30.30 -25.11
C CYS A 58 -21.08 -30.99 -25.85
N GLY A 59 -21.20 -30.79 -27.17
CA GLY A 59 -22.30 -31.29 -28.00
C GLY A 59 -23.34 -30.21 -28.27
N GLU A 60 -24.29 -30.06 -27.35
CA GLU A 60 -25.43 -29.13 -27.47
C GLU A 60 -25.04 -27.66 -27.24
N TYR A 61 -23.88 -27.43 -26.63
CA TYR A 61 -23.31 -26.10 -26.37
C TYR A 61 -21.78 -26.18 -26.42
N ARG A 62 -21.15 -25.01 -26.58
CA ARG A 62 -19.71 -24.84 -26.38
C ARG A 62 -19.46 -24.11 -25.09
N LEU A 63 -18.64 -24.70 -24.23
CA LEU A 63 -18.13 -24.04 -23.03
C LEU A 63 -16.94 -23.15 -23.40
N ARG A 64 -16.95 -21.91 -22.92
CA ARG A 64 -15.89 -20.92 -23.10
C ARG A 64 -15.38 -20.48 -21.73
N LEU A 65 -14.28 -21.06 -21.27
CA LEU A 65 -13.61 -20.63 -20.04
C LEU A 65 -12.72 -19.43 -20.35
N ARG A 66 -13.03 -18.27 -19.76
CA ARG A 66 -12.43 -16.97 -20.06
C ARG A 66 -11.53 -16.51 -18.93
N TYR A 67 -10.32 -16.10 -19.28
CA TYR A 67 -9.38 -15.45 -18.38
C TYR A 67 -9.06 -14.03 -18.86
N LEU A 68 -9.25 -13.06 -17.95
CA LEU A 68 -8.97 -11.64 -18.16
C LEU A 68 -7.96 -11.16 -17.09
N PRO A 69 -6.72 -10.78 -17.47
CA PRO A 69 -5.68 -10.31 -16.57
C PRO A 69 -5.83 -8.84 -16.14
N SER A 70 -6.94 -8.18 -16.48
CA SER A 70 -7.26 -6.83 -16.02
C SER A 70 -8.70 -6.49 -16.38
N VAL A 71 -9.64 -6.76 -15.48
CA VAL A 71 -10.95 -6.12 -15.53
C VAL A 71 -10.73 -4.70 -15.02
N MET A 72 -10.46 -3.77 -15.96
CA MET A 72 -10.08 -2.39 -15.66
C MET A 72 -10.86 -1.83 -14.47
N LEU A 73 -10.14 -1.38 -13.43
CA LEU A 73 -10.64 -0.65 -12.25
C LEU A 73 -11.28 -1.46 -11.09
N LEU A 74 -11.44 -2.79 -11.15
CA LEU A 74 -12.03 -3.56 -10.03
C LEU A 74 -11.16 -4.71 -9.51
N THR A 75 -10.51 -5.52 -10.36
CA THR A 75 -9.71 -6.68 -9.94
C THR A 75 -8.58 -7.04 -10.92
N ASP A 76 -7.41 -7.41 -10.40
CA ASP A 76 -6.19 -7.72 -11.17
C ASP A 76 -6.30 -8.98 -12.06
N ASN A 77 -7.11 -9.97 -11.70
CA ASN A 77 -7.29 -11.20 -12.50
C ASN A 77 -8.73 -11.66 -12.37
N PHE A 78 -9.33 -12.12 -13.47
CA PHE A 78 -10.70 -12.61 -13.53
C PHE A 78 -10.77 -13.89 -14.36
N LEU A 79 -11.54 -14.86 -13.87
CA LEU A 79 -11.74 -16.18 -14.46
C LEU A 79 -13.23 -16.52 -14.40
N ASP A 80 -13.82 -16.89 -15.53
CA ASP A 80 -15.27 -17.11 -15.66
C ASP A 80 -15.59 -18.07 -16.81
N ILE A 81 -16.87 -18.42 -16.97
CA ILE A 81 -17.41 -19.29 -18.01
C ILE A 81 -18.57 -18.64 -18.77
N ASP A 82 -18.50 -18.70 -20.10
CA ASP A 82 -19.62 -18.42 -21.00
C ASP A 82 -20.06 -19.70 -21.71
N LEU A 83 -21.34 -19.77 -22.07
CA LEU A 83 -21.96 -20.85 -22.80
C LEU A 83 -22.39 -20.33 -24.18
N ASP A 84 -21.87 -20.93 -25.24
CA ASP A 84 -22.19 -20.60 -26.62
C ASP A 84 -23.12 -21.67 -27.21
N TYR A 85 -24.36 -21.27 -27.51
CA TYR A 85 -25.39 -22.12 -28.12
C TYR A 85 -25.54 -21.84 -29.64
N GLY A 86 -24.46 -21.40 -30.29
CA GLY A 86 -24.43 -21.11 -31.72
C GLY A 86 -25.27 -19.89 -32.07
N ASP A 87 -26.18 -20.04 -33.04
CA ASP A 87 -27.03 -18.94 -33.54
C ASP A 87 -27.94 -18.32 -32.47
N ALA A 88 -28.15 -19.03 -31.35
CA ALA A 88 -28.93 -18.52 -30.23
C ALA A 88 -28.20 -17.39 -29.48
N GLY A 89 -26.86 -17.41 -29.47
CA GLY A 89 -26.02 -16.43 -28.80
C GLY A 89 -25.22 -16.99 -27.61
N ARG A 90 -24.57 -16.08 -26.89
CA ARG A 90 -23.76 -16.38 -25.70
C ARG A 90 -24.52 -16.07 -24.42
N PHE A 91 -24.46 -17.01 -23.47
CA PHE A 91 -25.18 -16.95 -22.21
C PHE A 91 -24.25 -17.24 -21.04
N THR A 92 -24.56 -16.69 -19.88
CA THR A 92 -23.89 -17.04 -18.62
C THR A 92 -24.56 -18.29 -18.03
N LEU A 93 -23.87 -18.96 -17.11
CA LEU A 93 -24.45 -20.06 -16.33
C LEU A 93 -25.77 -19.66 -15.65
N TYR A 94 -25.85 -18.41 -15.20
CA TYR A 94 -27.01 -17.86 -14.49
C TYR A 94 -28.24 -17.66 -15.39
N ASP A 95 -28.08 -17.43 -16.69
CA ASP A 95 -29.24 -17.38 -17.59
C ASP A 95 -29.92 -18.75 -17.68
N VAL A 96 -29.11 -19.81 -17.74
CA VAL A 96 -29.60 -21.19 -17.74
C VAL A 96 -30.32 -21.49 -16.42
N PHE A 97 -29.73 -21.08 -15.29
CA PHE A 97 -30.40 -21.24 -14.00
C PHE A 97 -31.70 -20.47 -13.91
N ASN A 98 -31.77 -19.29 -14.54
CA ASN A 98 -32.98 -18.49 -14.60
C ASN A 98 -34.08 -19.14 -15.43
N VAL A 99 -33.76 -19.68 -16.61
CA VAL A 99 -34.78 -20.29 -17.49
C VAL A 99 -35.25 -21.66 -16.97
N LEU A 100 -34.39 -22.40 -16.26
CA LEU A 100 -34.71 -23.70 -15.67
C LEU A 100 -35.18 -23.63 -14.21
N GLU A 101 -35.29 -22.42 -13.66
CA GLU A 101 -35.68 -22.18 -12.26
C GLU A 101 -34.78 -22.87 -11.22
N ILE A 102 -33.49 -23.07 -11.53
CA ILE A 102 -32.52 -23.68 -10.61
C ILE A 102 -32.21 -22.70 -9.48
N GLU A 103 -32.40 -23.15 -8.23
CA GLU A 103 -32.18 -22.35 -7.01
C GLU A 103 -30.75 -22.47 -6.47
N ASP A 104 -29.75 -22.34 -7.36
CA ASP A 104 -28.34 -22.21 -6.98
C ASP A 104 -27.88 -20.78 -7.29
N PHE A 105 -27.56 -20.03 -6.24
CA PHE A 105 -27.07 -18.64 -6.30
C PHE A 105 -25.59 -18.52 -5.91
N ASN A 106 -24.84 -19.62 -5.96
CA ASN A 106 -23.39 -19.58 -5.82
C ASN A 106 -22.77 -18.80 -6.97
N GLN A 107 -21.69 -18.07 -6.69
CA GLN A 107 -20.97 -17.31 -7.68
C GLN A 107 -19.89 -18.18 -8.33
N TYR A 108 -20.19 -18.70 -9.52
CA TYR A 108 -19.30 -19.49 -10.36
C TYR A 108 -18.38 -18.61 -11.23
N TYR A 109 -17.57 -17.80 -10.56
CA TYR A 109 -16.46 -17.04 -11.17
C TYR A 109 -15.40 -16.76 -10.10
N HIS A 110 -14.18 -16.43 -10.52
CA HIS A 110 -13.11 -16.05 -9.61
C HIS A 110 -12.50 -14.71 -9.99
N SER A 111 -12.23 -13.88 -8.98
CA SER A 111 -11.64 -12.56 -9.17
C SER A 111 -10.57 -12.25 -8.11
N GLY A 112 -9.59 -11.43 -8.46
CA GLY A 112 -8.58 -10.92 -7.52
C GLY A 112 -7.58 -11.95 -6.99
N PHE A 113 -7.47 -13.13 -7.60
CA PHE A 113 -6.39 -14.07 -7.31
C PHE A 113 -5.05 -13.50 -7.80
N SER A 114 -3.95 -13.87 -7.14
CA SER A 114 -2.66 -13.18 -7.33
C SER A 114 -1.47 -14.10 -7.53
N THR A 115 -1.63 -15.41 -7.34
CA THR A 115 -0.54 -16.37 -7.49
C THR A 115 -0.88 -17.44 -8.53
N THR A 116 0.12 -17.86 -9.30
CA THR A 116 -0.04 -18.93 -10.29
C THR A 116 -0.41 -20.27 -9.66
N GLY A 117 -0.06 -20.49 -8.38
CA GLY A 117 -0.42 -21.71 -7.64
C GLY A 117 -1.89 -21.85 -7.31
N GLU A 118 -2.66 -20.75 -7.31
CA GLU A 118 -4.12 -20.80 -7.11
C GLU A 118 -4.86 -21.30 -8.36
N VAL A 119 -4.31 -20.99 -9.55
CA VAL A 119 -4.98 -21.18 -10.85
C VAL A 119 -5.50 -22.60 -11.09
N PRO A 120 -4.76 -23.69 -10.83
CA PRO A 120 -5.27 -25.04 -11.09
C PRO A 120 -6.53 -25.37 -10.28
N GLY A 121 -6.63 -24.86 -9.05
CA GLY A 121 -7.82 -25.03 -8.22
C GLY A 121 -9.02 -24.30 -8.81
N LEU A 122 -8.84 -23.02 -9.15
CA LEU A 122 -9.89 -22.15 -9.68
C LEU A 122 -10.44 -22.62 -11.03
N VAL A 123 -9.57 -23.04 -11.95
CA VAL A 123 -9.99 -23.60 -13.26
C VAL A 123 -10.83 -24.86 -13.04
N ARG A 124 -10.38 -25.75 -12.16
CA ARG A 124 -11.10 -26.99 -11.87
C ARG A 124 -12.44 -26.73 -11.20
N GLU A 125 -12.54 -25.81 -10.25
CA GLU A 125 -13.81 -25.46 -9.60
C GLU A 125 -14.87 -25.00 -10.61
N LEU A 126 -14.50 -24.17 -11.58
CA LEU A 126 -15.42 -23.74 -12.65
C LEU A 126 -15.82 -24.90 -13.57
N LEU A 127 -14.88 -25.76 -13.96
CA LEU A 127 -15.17 -26.91 -14.81
C LEU A 127 -16.02 -27.97 -14.07
N GLU A 128 -15.79 -28.18 -12.78
CA GLU A 128 -16.62 -29.04 -11.92
C GLU A 128 -18.05 -28.51 -11.81
N ALA A 129 -18.25 -27.18 -11.76
CA ALA A 129 -19.58 -26.59 -11.81
C ALA A 129 -20.29 -26.87 -13.15
N VAL A 130 -19.58 -26.75 -14.29
CA VAL A 130 -20.13 -27.12 -15.60
C VAL A 130 -20.51 -28.60 -15.63
N HIS A 131 -19.63 -29.47 -15.13
CA HIS A 131 -19.90 -30.92 -15.08
C HIS A 131 -21.11 -31.26 -14.20
N LYS A 132 -21.24 -30.61 -13.03
CA LYS A 132 -22.39 -30.76 -12.11
C LYS A 132 -23.71 -30.45 -12.81
N TYR A 133 -23.73 -29.44 -13.68
CA TYR A 133 -24.93 -28.97 -14.37
C TYR A 133 -25.06 -29.44 -15.82
N ASP A 134 -24.18 -30.31 -16.32
CA ASP A 134 -24.13 -30.64 -17.76
C ASP A 134 -25.48 -31.07 -18.34
N TYR A 135 -26.25 -31.86 -17.60
CA TYR A 135 -27.62 -32.24 -18.00
C TYR A 135 -28.53 -31.02 -18.23
N ASP A 136 -28.53 -30.08 -17.30
CA ASP A 136 -29.34 -28.85 -17.36
C ASP A 136 -28.84 -27.92 -18.48
N LEU A 137 -27.53 -27.82 -18.68
CA LEU A 137 -26.92 -27.03 -19.75
C LEU A 137 -27.31 -27.57 -21.14
N ARG A 138 -27.33 -28.90 -21.32
CA ARG A 138 -27.82 -29.51 -22.57
C ARG A 138 -29.32 -29.31 -22.74
N ARG A 139 -30.11 -29.47 -21.67
CA ARG A 139 -31.56 -29.25 -21.69
C ARG A 139 -31.91 -27.81 -22.10
N ALA A 140 -31.12 -26.83 -21.67
CA ALA A 140 -31.33 -25.44 -22.05
C ALA A 140 -31.23 -25.18 -23.56
N ALA A 141 -30.63 -26.10 -24.34
CA ALA A 141 -30.59 -26.04 -25.80
C ALA A 141 -31.94 -26.35 -26.47
N GLU A 142 -32.96 -26.77 -25.73
CA GLU A 142 -34.32 -26.95 -26.28
C GLU A 142 -34.82 -25.62 -26.89
N PRO A 143 -35.39 -25.62 -28.11
CA PRO A 143 -35.72 -24.38 -28.82
C PRO A 143 -36.62 -23.41 -28.04
N GLN A 144 -37.54 -23.94 -27.23
CA GLN A 144 -38.44 -23.12 -26.40
C GLN A 144 -37.68 -22.44 -25.25
N LEU A 145 -36.76 -23.16 -24.60
CA LEU A 145 -35.94 -22.64 -23.52
C LEU A 145 -34.90 -21.63 -24.04
N LEU A 146 -34.26 -21.90 -25.19
CA LEU A 146 -33.38 -20.94 -25.85
C LEU A 146 -34.09 -19.64 -26.20
N ALA A 147 -35.30 -19.72 -26.76
CA ALA A 147 -36.09 -18.54 -27.09
C ALA A 147 -36.45 -17.72 -25.84
N GLN A 148 -36.81 -18.39 -24.75
CA GLN A 148 -37.11 -17.74 -23.48
C GLN A 148 -35.86 -17.13 -22.84
N MET A 149 -34.74 -17.84 -22.85
CA MET A 149 -33.46 -17.36 -22.33
C MET A 149 -32.98 -16.12 -23.07
N LYS A 150 -33.11 -16.10 -24.40
CA LYS A 150 -32.85 -14.92 -25.24
C LYS A 150 -33.77 -13.76 -24.89
N ALA A 151 -35.07 -14.00 -24.73
CA ALA A 151 -36.03 -12.96 -24.35
C ALA A 151 -35.71 -12.36 -22.96
N ASN A 152 -35.40 -13.21 -21.98
CA ASN A 152 -35.00 -12.80 -20.64
C ASN A 152 -33.73 -11.94 -20.70
N ARG A 153 -32.70 -12.41 -21.42
CA ARG A 153 -31.43 -11.70 -21.58
C ARG A 153 -31.61 -10.32 -22.21
N LEU A 154 -32.40 -10.21 -23.28
CA LEU A 154 -32.68 -8.93 -23.93
C LEU A 154 -33.42 -7.96 -23.00
N ALA A 155 -34.35 -8.46 -22.18
CA ALA A 155 -35.07 -7.64 -21.21
C ALA A 155 -34.12 -7.10 -20.13
N ASP A 156 -33.28 -7.95 -19.55
CA ASP A 156 -32.32 -7.56 -18.53
C ASP A 156 -31.27 -6.59 -19.08
N MET A 157 -30.72 -6.86 -20.27
CA MET A 157 -29.78 -5.96 -20.94
C MET A 157 -30.37 -4.57 -21.19
N LYS A 158 -31.63 -4.51 -21.65
CA LYS A 158 -32.34 -3.23 -21.84
C LYS A 158 -32.54 -2.48 -20.53
N ALA A 159 -32.84 -3.18 -19.44
CA ALA A 159 -33.00 -2.58 -18.12
C ALA A 159 -31.67 -1.99 -17.61
N VAL A 160 -30.58 -2.77 -17.72
CA VAL A 160 -29.26 -2.38 -17.19
C VAL A 160 -28.58 -1.30 -18.04
N ARG A 161 -28.57 -1.43 -19.37
CA ARG A 161 -27.85 -0.51 -20.29
C ARG A 161 -28.71 0.68 -20.74
N GLY A 162 -30.05 0.58 -20.64
CA GLY A 162 -30.97 1.62 -21.08
C GLY A 162 -30.72 2.04 -22.54
N LYS A 163 -30.42 3.32 -22.76
CA LYS A 163 -30.15 3.88 -24.09
C LYS A 163 -28.86 3.39 -24.75
N HIS A 164 -27.97 2.75 -24.00
CA HIS A 164 -26.68 2.23 -24.49
C HIS A 164 -26.75 0.75 -24.90
N PHE A 165 -27.95 0.18 -24.90
CA PHE A 165 -28.19 -1.18 -25.38
C PHE A 165 -28.40 -1.16 -26.91
N ASP A 166 -27.66 -2.01 -27.64
CA ASP A 166 -27.93 -2.27 -29.06
C ASP A 166 -28.60 -3.65 -29.20
N PRO A 167 -29.90 -3.71 -29.53
CA PRO A 167 -30.63 -4.96 -29.64
C PRO A 167 -30.20 -5.81 -30.85
N ASN A 168 -29.46 -5.25 -31.82
CA ASN A 168 -28.98 -5.99 -32.99
C ASN A 168 -27.68 -6.73 -32.72
N ASP A 169 -26.93 -6.32 -31.70
CA ASP A 169 -25.69 -6.97 -31.27
C ASP A 169 -25.68 -7.14 -29.74
N PRO A 170 -26.55 -8.00 -29.19
CA PRO A 170 -26.68 -8.19 -27.74
C PRO A 170 -25.47 -8.90 -27.12
N ASP A 171 -24.70 -9.61 -27.94
CA ASP A 171 -23.51 -10.37 -27.54
C ASP A 171 -22.21 -9.63 -27.90
N GLY A 172 -22.29 -8.42 -28.46
CA GLY A 172 -21.14 -7.62 -28.87
C GLY A 172 -20.25 -7.23 -27.69
N GLU A 173 -18.94 -7.21 -27.90
CA GLU A 173 -17.99 -6.82 -26.84
C GLU A 173 -18.23 -5.37 -26.35
N GLU A 174 -18.83 -4.50 -27.16
CA GLU A 174 -19.21 -3.13 -26.77
C GLU A 174 -20.39 -3.07 -25.79
N GLN A 175 -21.16 -4.16 -25.66
CA GLN A 175 -22.19 -4.32 -24.63
C GLN A 175 -21.60 -4.64 -23.27
N GLU A 176 -20.44 -5.32 -23.24
CA GLU A 176 -19.79 -5.76 -22.02
C GLU A 176 -19.37 -4.55 -21.16
N ILE A 177 -19.55 -4.67 -19.85
CA ILE A 177 -19.02 -3.72 -18.86
C ILE A 177 -17.74 -4.33 -18.33
N LEU A 178 -16.61 -3.67 -18.60
CA LEU A 178 -15.27 -4.14 -18.22
C LEU A 178 -14.93 -5.55 -18.74
N GLY A 179 -15.45 -5.89 -19.92
CA GLY A 179 -15.26 -7.20 -20.54
C GLY A 179 -16.11 -8.32 -19.96
N ILE A 180 -17.16 -7.99 -19.20
CA ILE A 180 -18.12 -8.94 -18.63
C ILE A 180 -19.54 -8.53 -19.04
N LEU A 181 -20.40 -9.53 -19.27
CA LEU A 181 -21.80 -9.29 -19.61
C LEU A 181 -22.53 -8.53 -18.48
N PRO A 182 -23.30 -7.45 -18.77
CA PRO A 182 -23.95 -6.64 -17.74
C PRO A 182 -24.93 -7.38 -16.82
N THR A 183 -25.47 -8.51 -17.27
CA THR A 183 -26.36 -9.39 -16.51
C THR A 183 -25.63 -10.39 -15.62
N HIS A 184 -24.30 -10.43 -15.67
CA HIS A 184 -23.48 -11.29 -14.84
C HIS A 184 -23.50 -10.83 -13.38
N PRO A 185 -23.61 -11.73 -12.38
CA PRO A 185 -23.73 -11.36 -10.97
C PRO A 185 -22.64 -10.42 -10.44
N MET A 186 -21.41 -10.48 -10.98
CA MET A 186 -20.33 -9.56 -10.62
C MET A 186 -20.67 -8.08 -10.89
N VAL A 187 -21.51 -7.80 -11.89
CA VAL A 187 -21.90 -6.45 -12.32
C VAL A 187 -23.23 -6.02 -11.70
N THR A 188 -23.94 -6.93 -11.03
CA THR A 188 -25.21 -6.66 -10.33
C THR A 188 -25.00 -6.14 -8.91
N ALA A 189 -26.09 -5.72 -8.25
CA ALA A 189 -26.09 -5.23 -6.87
C ALA A 189 -25.67 -6.29 -5.82
N VAL A 190 -25.43 -7.53 -6.25
CA VAL A 190 -25.14 -8.71 -5.42
C VAL A 190 -23.64 -8.93 -5.21
N SER A 191 -22.79 -8.31 -6.03
CA SER A 191 -21.34 -8.47 -5.99
C SER A 191 -20.74 -8.08 -4.63
N GLY A 192 -19.92 -8.94 -4.03
CA GLY A 192 -19.22 -8.66 -2.76
C GLY A 192 -20.04 -8.86 -1.48
N ALA A 193 -21.25 -9.41 -1.57
CA ALA A 193 -22.13 -9.60 -0.44
C ALA A 193 -21.67 -10.75 0.50
N THR A 194 -21.03 -10.37 1.59
CA THR A 194 -20.53 -11.30 2.63
C THR A 194 -21.46 -11.43 3.84
N ASP A 195 -22.59 -10.71 3.84
CA ASP A 195 -23.59 -10.68 4.91
C ASP A 195 -24.98 -10.80 4.30
N SER A 196 -25.60 -11.97 4.48
CA SER A 196 -26.89 -12.30 3.88
C SER A 196 -28.02 -11.35 4.31
N ALA A 197 -28.01 -10.90 5.57
CA ALA A 197 -29.03 -9.98 6.06
C ALA A 197 -28.87 -8.58 5.44
N LYS A 198 -27.63 -8.13 5.22
CA LYS A 198 -27.37 -6.87 4.50
C LYS A 198 -27.74 -6.97 3.03
N LEU A 199 -27.44 -8.10 2.38
CA LEU A 199 -27.82 -8.34 1.00
C LEU A 199 -29.34 -8.30 0.82
N LEU A 200 -30.10 -8.98 1.69
CA LEU A 200 -31.56 -8.96 1.64
C LEU A 200 -32.10 -7.53 1.75
N ARG A 201 -31.64 -6.76 2.74
CA ARG A 201 -32.05 -5.34 2.90
C ARG A 201 -31.68 -4.48 1.69
N HIS A 202 -30.55 -4.79 1.04
CA HIS A 202 -30.12 -4.08 -0.16
C HIS A 202 -31.08 -4.36 -1.31
N LEU A 203 -31.40 -5.64 -1.55
CA LEU A 203 -32.33 -6.07 -2.60
C LEU A 203 -33.75 -5.54 -2.35
N GLU A 204 -34.27 -5.61 -1.13
CA GLU A 204 -35.58 -5.02 -0.78
C GLU A 204 -35.62 -3.51 -1.04
N LYS A 205 -34.53 -2.80 -0.73
CA LYS A 205 -34.42 -1.36 -1.01
C LYS A 205 -34.31 -1.06 -2.50
N ALA A 206 -33.65 -1.92 -3.27
CA ALA A 206 -33.56 -1.80 -4.72
C ALA A 206 -34.93 -2.03 -5.37
N GLU A 207 -35.66 -3.07 -4.94
CA GLU A 207 -37.02 -3.38 -5.37
C GLU A 207 -37.97 -2.21 -5.06
N ALA A 208 -37.95 -1.68 -3.83
CA ALA A 208 -38.78 -0.53 -3.44
C ALA A 208 -38.52 0.74 -4.26
N LYS A 209 -37.36 0.82 -4.92
CA LYS A 209 -36.99 1.93 -5.82
C LYS A 209 -37.20 1.60 -7.29
N GLY A 210 -37.67 0.40 -7.63
CA GLY A 210 -37.80 -0.08 -9.00
C GLY A 210 -36.46 -0.20 -9.73
N ARG A 211 -35.39 -0.56 -9.01
CA ARG A 211 -34.00 -0.68 -9.53
C ARG A 211 -33.46 -2.10 -9.44
N LEU A 212 -34.36 -3.06 -9.62
CA LEU A 212 -34.03 -4.47 -9.53
C LEU A 212 -34.12 -5.00 -10.96
N ASP A 213 -33.04 -4.73 -11.69
CA ASP A 213 -33.03 -4.60 -13.15
C ASP A 213 -32.91 -5.96 -13.84
N THR A 214 -32.36 -6.97 -13.14
CA THR A 214 -32.15 -8.31 -13.70
C THR A 214 -33.14 -9.35 -13.16
N LEU A 215 -33.40 -10.40 -13.94
CA LEU A 215 -34.15 -11.57 -13.50
C LEU A 215 -33.41 -12.32 -12.38
N TYR A 216 -32.08 -12.35 -12.44
CA TYR A 216 -31.23 -12.93 -11.40
C TYR A 216 -31.49 -12.29 -10.03
N GLU A 217 -31.45 -10.96 -9.93
CA GLU A 217 -31.72 -10.24 -8.68
C GLU A 217 -33.13 -10.52 -8.16
N ARG A 218 -34.13 -10.63 -9.05
CA ARG A 218 -35.53 -10.89 -8.67
C ARG A 218 -35.66 -12.25 -8.02
N ARG A 219 -35.12 -13.27 -8.68
CA ARG A 219 -35.12 -14.65 -8.17
C ARG A 219 -34.33 -14.78 -6.87
N LEU A 220 -33.21 -14.07 -6.75
CA LEU A 220 -32.41 -14.05 -5.52
C LEU A 220 -33.18 -13.42 -4.35
N LEU A 221 -33.86 -12.28 -4.57
CA LEU A 221 -34.68 -11.65 -3.55
C LEU A 221 -35.78 -12.60 -3.05
N ASP A 222 -36.51 -13.24 -3.97
CA ASP A 222 -37.56 -14.20 -3.62
C ASP A 222 -37.01 -15.42 -2.87
N TYR A 223 -35.85 -15.94 -3.30
CA TYR A 223 -35.16 -17.02 -2.62
C TYR A 223 -34.80 -16.67 -1.17
N MET A 224 -34.27 -15.46 -0.95
CA MET A 224 -33.89 -14.99 0.39
C MET A 224 -35.10 -14.65 1.28
N ARG A 225 -36.19 -14.13 0.71
CA ARG A 225 -37.46 -13.89 1.42
C ARG A 225 -38.07 -15.15 2.02
N ARG A 226 -37.83 -16.31 1.41
CA ARG A 226 -38.23 -17.63 1.94
C ARG A 226 -37.35 -18.10 3.11
N GLY A 227 -36.40 -17.29 3.57
CA GLY A 227 -35.55 -17.56 4.73
C GLY A 227 -34.21 -18.21 4.37
N ASN A 228 -33.89 -18.37 3.09
CA ASN A 228 -32.61 -18.92 2.67
C ASN A 228 -31.49 -17.89 2.78
N THR A 229 -30.28 -18.37 3.08
CA THR A 229 -29.07 -17.54 3.17
C THR A 229 -28.20 -17.72 1.93
N VAL A 230 -27.77 -16.61 1.36
CA VAL A 230 -26.72 -16.56 0.34
C VAL A 230 -25.52 -15.83 0.91
N VAL A 231 -24.34 -16.43 0.80
CA VAL A 231 -23.05 -15.86 1.20
C VAL A 231 -22.06 -16.09 0.06
N ASP A 232 -21.42 -15.03 -0.38
CA ASP A 232 -20.32 -15.11 -1.34
C ASP A 232 -19.07 -15.71 -0.66
N GLN A 233 -18.88 -17.01 -0.83
CA GLN A 233 -17.79 -17.76 -0.20
C GLN A 233 -16.42 -17.29 -0.70
N THR A 234 -16.33 -16.87 -1.96
CA THR A 234 -15.10 -16.38 -2.58
C THR A 234 -14.66 -15.07 -1.95
N GLU A 235 -15.58 -14.11 -1.82
CA GLU A 235 -15.30 -12.83 -1.15
C GLU A 235 -15.12 -12.99 0.36
N GLN A 236 -15.82 -13.93 1.00
CA GLN A 236 -15.57 -14.25 2.41
C GLN A 236 -14.15 -14.78 2.63
N ALA A 237 -13.70 -15.75 1.82
CA ALA A 237 -12.35 -16.29 1.90
C ALA A 237 -11.29 -15.21 1.64
N LYS A 238 -11.54 -14.29 0.70
CA LYS A 238 -10.68 -13.13 0.42
C LYS A 238 -10.62 -12.17 1.62
N GLN A 239 -11.76 -11.80 2.20
CA GLN A 239 -11.80 -10.94 3.39
C GLN A 239 -11.10 -11.58 4.60
N ASP A 240 -11.30 -12.88 4.81
CA ASP A 240 -10.67 -13.59 5.91
C ASP A 240 -9.15 -13.70 5.71
N PHE A 241 -8.70 -13.97 4.48
CA PHE A 241 -7.29 -13.87 4.12
C PHE A 241 -6.74 -12.46 4.38
N GLU A 242 -7.41 -11.39 3.93
CA GLU A 242 -6.96 -10.02 4.17
C GLU A 242 -6.85 -9.70 5.67
N ARG A 243 -7.83 -10.14 6.48
CA ARG A 243 -7.80 -9.96 7.94
C ARG A 243 -6.61 -10.69 8.55
N GLN A 244 -6.36 -11.92 8.13
CA GLN A 244 -5.19 -12.70 8.56
C GLN A 244 -3.89 -12.02 8.15
N TYR A 245 -3.76 -11.65 6.87
CA TYR A 245 -2.62 -10.94 6.32
C TYR A 245 -2.33 -9.65 7.09
N LYS A 246 -3.34 -8.79 7.29
CA LYS A 246 -3.21 -7.53 8.05
C LYS A 246 -2.77 -7.78 9.49
N ARG A 247 -3.09 -8.92 10.12
CA ARG A 247 -2.57 -9.29 11.45
C ARG A 247 -1.10 -9.69 11.37
N CYS A 248 -0.71 -10.49 10.38
CA CYS A 248 0.67 -10.93 10.16
C CYS A 248 1.59 -9.74 9.87
N ALA A 249 1.21 -8.91 8.90
CA ALA A 249 1.95 -7.72 8.48
C ALA A 249 2.09 -6.70 9.61
N ARG A 250 1.02 -6.43 10.39
CA ARG A 250 1.10 -5.53 11.55
C ARG A 250 2.11 -5.99 12.60
N LYS A 251 2.21 -7.29 12.86
CA LYS A 251 3.20 -7.82 13.81
C LYS A 251 4.62 -7.61 13.30
N VAL A 252 4.90 -7.94 12.04
CA VAL A 252 6.24 -7.75 11.44
C VAL A 252 6.61 -6.26 11.37
N ASN A 253 5.71 -5.42 10.83
CA ASN A 253 5.93 -3.98 10.78
C ASN A 253 6.08 -3.37 12.17
N GLY A 254 5.32 -3.84 13.16
CA GLY A 254 5.44 -3.40 14.55
C GLY A 254 6.81 -3.70 15.15
N ILE A 255 7.35 -4.90 14.91
CA ILE A 255 8.71 -5.27 15.35
C ILE A 255 9.76 -4.34 14.70
N ILE A 256 9.66 -4.14 13.38
CA ILE A 256 10.59 -3.27 12.65
C ILE A 256 10.50 -1.83 13.17
N ALA A 257 9.29 -1.32 13.44
CA ALA A 257 9.09 0.03 13.95
C ALA A 257 9.68 0.20 15.36
N VAL A 258 9.44 -0.74 16.27
CA VAL A 258 9.99 -0.70 17.64
C VAL A 258 11.51 -0.78 17.63
N VAL A 259 12.07 -1.72 16.86
CA VAL A 259 13.54 -1.84 16.73
C VAL A 259 14.12 -0.58 16.10
N GLY A 260 13.50 -0.06 15.04
CA GLY A 260 13.94 1.18 14.39
C GLY A 260 13.93 2.38 15.33
N LEU A 261 12.91 2.51 16.17
CA LEU A 261 12.83 3.54 17.21
C LEU A 261 13.95 3.40 18.24
N ILE A 262 14.18 2.18 18.75
CA ILE A 262 15.24 1.93 19.73
C ILE A 262 16.61 2.28 19.13
N VAL A 263 16.91 1.79 17.92
CA VAL A 263 18.18 2.06 17.25
C VAL A 263 18.39 3.55 17.03
N ALA A 264 17.37 4.28 16.55
CA ALA A 264 17.46 5.72 16.32
C ALA A 264 17.66 6.50 17.63
N MET A 265 16.91 6.17 18.69
CA MET A 265 17.05 6.83 19.99
C MET A 265 18.41 6.54 20.64
N VAL A 266 18.87 5.29 20.60
CA VAL A 266 20.20 4.91 21.11
C VAL A 266 21.30 5.61 20.31
N LEU A 267 21.15 5.74 18.99
CA LEU A 267 22.11 6.47 18.16
C LEU A 267 22.22 7.93 18.59
N VAL A 268 21.10 8.66 18.65
CA VAL A 268 21.11 10.10 18.98
C VAL A 268 21.59 10.34 20.42
N PHE A 269 20.96 9.68 21.40
CA PHE A 269 21.28 9.91 22.81
C PHE A 269 22.62 9.30 23.21
N GLY A 270 22.97 8.13 22.67
CA GLY A 270 24.26 7.50 22.90
C GLY A 270 25.41 8.33 22.34
N LEU A 271 25.25 8.88 21.12
CA LEU A 271 26.26 9.77 20.54
C LEU A 271 26.38 11.06 21.33
N ARG A 272 25.26 11.70 21.72
CA ARG A 272 25.26 12.90 22.59
C ARG A 272 25.99 12.63 23.90
N ALA A 273 25.69 11.50 24.57
CA ALA A 273 26.32 11.12 25.82
C ALA A 273 27.83 10.86 25.67
N LEU A 274 28.26 10.26 24.55
CA LEU A 274 29.66 10.02 24.23
C LEU A 274 30.42 11.34 24.00
N LEU A 275 29.89 12.19 23.13
CA LEU A 275 30.50 13.46 22.72
C LEU A 275 30.65 14.43 23.90
N PHE A 276 29.66 14.46 24.78
CA PHE A 276 29.62 15.37 25.94
C PHE A 276 29.92 14.67 27.26
N ARG A 277 30.63 13.53 27.22
CA ARG A 277 31.02 12.80 28.43
C ARG A 277 31.84 13.70 29.38
N GLY A 278 31.42 13.77 30.64
CA GLY A 278 32.10 14.54 31.68
C GLY A 278 31.75 16.03 31.69
N THR A 279 30.77 16.46 30.89
CA THR A 279 30.23 17.83 30.92
C THR A 279 28.78 17.84 31.41
N ARG A 280 28.37 18.96 32.02
CA ARG A 280 26.96 19.29 32.23
C ARG A 280 26.47 20.06 31.02
N LEU A 281 25.45 19.53 30.35
CA LEU A 281 24.86 20.21 29.20
C LEU A 281 24.06 21.43 29.65
N VAL A 282 24.25 22.54 28.93
CA VAL A 282 23.44 23.74 29.08
C VAL A 282 22.18 23.52 28.27
N GLU A 283 21.03 23.47 28.97
CA GLU A 283 19.73 23.26 28.35
C GLU A 283 18.87 24.51 28.54
N TYR A 284 18.31 24.99 27.44
CA TYR A 284 17.26 25.99 27.44
C TYR A 284 15.92 25.30 27.65
N THR A 285 15.10 25.84 28.55
CA THR A 285 13.74 25.37 28.80
C THR A 285 12.74 26.35 28.19
N LEU A 286 11.91 25.87 27.26
CA LEU A 286 10.76 26.62 26.75
C LEU A 286 9.53 26.28 27.60
N PRO A 287 8.93 27.27 28.31
CA PRO A 287 7.65 27.07 28.97
C PRO A 287 6.53 27.08 27.91
N ILE A 288 5.78 25.98 27.80
CA ILE A 288 4.54 25.92 27.02
C ILE A 288 3.41 25.60 28.00
N GLY A 289 2.67 26.65 28.41
CA GLY A 289 1.70 26.52 29.49
C GLY A 289 2.38 26.17 30.82
N GLY A 290 1.98 25.06 31.44
CA GLY A 290 2.59 24.53 32.68
C GLY A 290 3.71 23.49 32.48
N LEU A 291 4.15 23.26 31.23
CA LEU A 291 5.17 22.26 30.91
C LEU A 291 6.49 22.95 30.54
N GLU A 292 7.59 22.59 31.20
CA GLU A 292 8.94 23.04 30.85
C GLU A 292 9.61 22.01 29.93
N ILE A 293 9.85 22.39 28.68
CA ILE A 293 10.48 21.49 27.68
C ILE A 293 11.93 21.92 27.48
N SER A 294 12.86 21.01 27.78
CA SER A 294 14.27 21.16 27.40
C SER A 294 14.42 21.12 25.88
N VAL A 295 14.81 22.23 25.27
CA VAL A 295 14.92 22.41 23.81
C VAL A 295 15.93 21.44 23.21
N GLY A 296 17.09 21.27 23.86
CA GLY A 296 18.13 20.34 23.40
C GLY A 296 17.64 18.89 23.39
N THR A 297 16.96 18.48 24.46
CA THR A 297 16.40 17.12 24.55
C THR A 297 15.22 16.93 23.59
N ALA A 298 14.36 17.94 23.42
CA ALA A 298 13.27 17.90 22.44
C ALA A 298 13.79 17.78 21.00
N LYS A 299 14.87 18.48 20.65
CA LYS A 299 15.55 18.31 19.35
C LYS A 299 16.03 16.87 19.16
N CYS A 300 16.70 16.28 20.15
CA CYS A 300 17.13 14.88 20.08
C CYS A 300 15.95 13.91 19.88
N VAL A 301 14.83 14.11 20.59
CA VAL A 301 13.63 13.28 20.43
C VAL A 301 13.04 13.46 19.03
N LEU A 302 12.88 14.69 18.55
CA LEU A 302 12.32 14.99 17.24
C LEU A 302 13.14 14.33 16.12
N PHE A 303 14.45 14.58 16.09
CA PHE A 303 15.32 14.00 15.08
C PHE A 303 15.46 12.48 15.25
N GLY A 304 15.42 11.96 16.47
CA GLY A 304 15.37 10.51 16.72
C GLY A 304 14.11 9.86 16.14
N LEU A 305 12.94 10.50 16.26
CA LEU A 305 11.68 10.03 15.66
C LEU A 305 11.73 10.08 14.13
N ILE A 306 12.25 11.18 13.56
CA ILE A 306 12.44 11.32 12.11
C ILE A 306 13.35 10.20 11.60
N SER A 307 14.46 9.94 12.29
CA SER A 307 15.38 8.87 11.93
C SER A 307 14.77 7.49 12.03
N ALA A 308 13.94 7.25 13.05
CA ALA A 308 13.21 5.99 13.20
C ALA A 308 12.31 5.68 11.99
N LEU A 309 11.73 6.70 11.35
CA LEU A 309 10.93 6.51 10.11
C LEU A 309 11.79 6.01 8.95
N GLY A 310 13.01 6.53 8.80
CA GLY A 310 13.95 6.06 7.78
C GLY A 310 14.40 4.62 8.04
N VAL A 311 14.75 4.31 9.29
CA VAL A 311 15.12 2.93 9.70
C VAL A 311 13.96 1.97 9.50
N TYR A 312 12.72 2.38 9.84
CA TYR A 312 11.53 1.59 9.60
C TYR A 312 11.32 1.29 8.11
N SER A 313 11.42 2.31 7.27
CA SER A 313 11.21 2.18 5.83
C SER A 313 12.23 1.24 5.20
N ALA A 314 13.51 1.41 5.51
CA ALA A 314 14.56 0.52 5.05
C ALA A 314 14.46 -0.89 5.67
N GLY A 315 14.07 -0.99 6.94
CA GLY A 315 13.85 -2.27 7.62
C GLY A 315 12.71 -3.07 6.98
N LYS A 316 11.62 -2.42 6.57
CA LYS A 316 10.55 -3.06 5.79
C LYS A 316 11.06 -3.63 4.47
N VAL A 317 11.90 -2.87 3.77
CA VAL A 317 12.52 -3.26 2.49
C VAL A 317 13.47 -4.44 2.64
N LEU A 318 14.34 -4.40 3.64
CA LEU A 318 15.47 -5.33 3.76
C LEU A 318 15.13 -6.57 4.61
N LEU A 319 14.30 -6.40 5.63
CA LEU A 319 14.02 -7.43 6.64
C LEU A 319 12.57 -7.89 6.64
N GLY A 320 11.65 -7.21 5.94
CA GLY A 320 10.23 -7.54 5.93
C GLY A 320 9.94 -8.98 5.54
N THR A 321 10.35 -9.41 4.33
CA THR A 321 10.14 -10.81 3.89
C THR A 321 10.94 -11.83 4.68
N PRO A 322 12.22 -11.62 5.02
CA PRO A 322 12.94 -12.49 5.95
C PRO A 322 12.22 -12.70 7.29
N LEU A 323 11.68 -11.64 7.89
CA LEU A 323 10.92 -11.72 9.13
C LEU A 323 9.57 -12.41 8.93
N MET A 324 8.86 -12.13 7.84
CA MET A 324 7.64 -12.87 7.48
C MET A 324 7.92 -14.37 7.33
N LYS A 325 9.02 -14.76 6.69
CA LYS A 325 9.46 -16.17 6.57
C LYS A 325 9.79 -16.78 7.93
N ARG A 326 10.38 -16.01 8.85
CA ARG A 326 10.75 -16.48 10.19
C ARG A 326 9.54 -16.67 11.11
N PHE A 327 8.62 -15.71 11.15
CA PHE A 327 7.45 -15.74 12.03
C PHE A 327 6.29 -16.56 11.46
N TYR A 328 6.15 -16.60 10.13
CA TYR A 328 5.08 -17.30 9.44
C TYR A 328 5.64 -18.28 8.39
N PRO A 329 6.41 -19.30 8.80
CA PRO A 329 7.09 -20.19 7.87
C PRO A 329 6.13 -21.02 7.00
N LYS A 330 4.91 -21.26 7.46
CA LYS A 330 3.88 -22.06 6.77
C LYS A 330 2.84 -21.23 6.00
N ASP A 331 2.84 -19.90 6.15
CA ASP A 331 1.84 -19.02 5.51
C ASP A 331 2.41 -18.46 4.20
N GLU A 332 2.52 -19.32 3.19
CA GLU A 332 3.09 -18.97 1.88
C GLU A 332 2.37 -17.82 1.21
N LYS A 333 1.03 -17.82 1.26
CA LYS A 333 0.18 -16.82 0.63
C LYS A 333 0.41 -15.43 1.23
N SER A 334 0.43 -15.29 2.56
CA SER A 334 0.71 -13.99 3.19
C SER A 334 2.14 -13.51 2.94
N ARG A 335 3.12 -14.41 2.82
CA ARG A 335 4.50 -14.04 2.48
C ARG A 335 4.61 -13.51 1.06
N ALA A 336 4.02 -14.21 0.09
CA ALA A 336 4.01 -13.77 -1.30
C ALA A 336 3.32 -12.41 -1.42
N TYR A 337 2.18 -12.23 -0.74
CA TYR A 337 1.46 -10.95 -0.72
C TYR A 337 2.29 -9.82 -0.06
N TYR A 338 2.95 -10.09 1.06
CA TYR A 338 3.83 -9.12 1.71
C TYR A 338 5.02 -8.72 0.82
N ALA A 339 5.65 -9.69 0.16
CA ALA A 339 6.73 -9.45 -0.80
C ALA A 339 6.21 -8.66 -2.01
N ARG A 340 4.99 -8.92 -2.48
CA ARG A 340 4.39 -8.11 -3.55
C ARG A 340 4.20 -6.64 -3.12
N GLU A 341 3.55 -6.43 -1.99
CA GLU A 341 3.27 -5.07 -1.47
C GLU A 341 4.56 -4.28 -1.15
N ASN A 342 5.61 -4.97 -0.71
CA ASN A 342 6.82 -4.32 -0.19
C ASN A 342 8.08 -4.52 -1.07
N GLU A 343 8.07 -5.37 -2.09
CA GLU A 343 9.26 -5.75 -2.89
C GLU A 343 9.02 -5.85 -4.40
N SER A 344 7.84 -6.26 -4.91
CA SER A 344 7.69 -6.68 -6.32
C SER A 344 7.69 -5.58 -7.38
N ALA A 345 7.77 -4.30 -6.99
CA ALA A 345 7.86 -3.19 -7.96
C ALA A 345 9.28 -2.62 -8.13
N ARG A 346 10.34 -3.26 -7.60
CA ARG A 346 11.64 -2.59 -7.43
C ARG A 346 12.60 -2.71 -8.61
N THR A 347 12.68 -1.63 -9.36
CA THR A 347 13.95 -1.18 -9.94
C THR A 347 14.95 -0.87 -8.82
N GLY A 348 16.26 -1.08 -9.04
CA GLY A 348 17.33 -0.80 -8.05
C GLY A 348 17.33 0.63 -7.47
N LYS A 349 16.58 1.53 -8.10
CA LYS A 349 16.33 2.91 -7.67
C LYS A 349 15.69 3.03 -6.28
N GLN A 350 14.66 2.23 -5.95
CA GLN A 350 14.00 2.34 -4.64
C GLN A 350 14.85 1.80 -3.47
N VAL A 351 15.69 0.79 -3.74
CA VAL A 351 16.66 0.31 -2.73
C VAL A 351 17.70 1.39 -2.48
N ALA A 352 18.20 2.03 -3.54
CA ALA A 352 19.08 3.18 -3.41
C ALA A 352 18.41 4.34 -2.65
N GLU A 353 17.15 4.67 -2.94
CA GLU A 353 16.39 5.68 -2.21
C GLU A 353 16.21 5.34 -0.72
N ALA A 354 15.93 4.08 -0.37
CA ALA A 354 15.83 3.66 1.02
C ALA A 354 17.18 3.74 1.76
N VAL A 355 18.28 3.39 1.09
CA VAL A 355 19.64 3.50 1.63
C VAL A 355 20.05 4.98 1.79
N VAL A 356 19.80 5.80 0.78
CA VAL A 356 20.04 7.26 0.81
C VAL A 356 19.21 7.91 1.92
N GLY A 357 17.93 7.53 2.04
CA GLY A 357 17.05 7.98 3.11
C GLY A 357 17.60 7.59 4.48
N MET A 358 18.07 6.35 4.66
CA MET A 358 18.71 5.92 5.91
C MET A 358 19.98 6.74 6.22
N LEU A 359 20.84 6.99 5.23
CA LEU A 359 22.05 7.81 5.40
C LEU A 359 21.70 9.24 5.83
N LEU A 360 20.72 9.87 5.17
CA LEU A 360 20.24 11.20 5.53
C LEU A 360 19.73 11.26 6.97
N MET A 361 18.96 10.24 7.38
CA MET A 361 18.47 10.12 8.76
C MET A 361 19.60 9.94 9.79
N VAL A 362 20.64 9.15 9.46
CA VAL A 362 21.82 9.04 10.31
C VAL A 362 22.50 10.40 10.45
N LEU A 363 22.69 11.15 9.36
CA LEU A 363 23.27 12.50 9.41
C LEU A 363 22.44 13.44 10.28
N LEU A 364 21.11 13.44 10.16
CA LEU A 364 20.23 14.22 11.05
C LEU A 364 20.39 13.84 12.52
N SER A 365 20.59 12.56 12.80
CA SER A 365 20.83 12.05 14.16
C SER A 365 22.16 12.53 14.72
N VAL A 366 23.22 12.53 13.91
CA VAL A 366 24.53 13.05 14.30
C VAL A 366 24.43 14.56 14.55
N TYR A 367 23.77 15.30 13.65
CA TYR A 367 23.54 16.74 13.81
C TYR A 367 22.83 17.06 15.13
N ALA A 368 21.74 16.34 15.42
CA ALA A 368 20.98 16.51 16.65
C ALA A 368 21.78 16.17 17.90
N ALA A 369 22.75 15.26 17.81
CA ALA A 369 23.60 14.84 18.92
C ALA A 369 24.83 15.74 19.13
N THR A 370 25.32 16.43 18.08
CA THR A 370 26.50 17.31 18.16
C THR A 370 26.14 18.74 18.55
N ASN A 371 24.92 19.20 18.24
CA ASN A 371 24.49 20.58 18.44
C ASN A 371 24.11 20.88 19.91
N HIS A 372 25.10 20.88 20.80
CA HIS A 372 24.95 21.22 22.22
C HIS A 372 26.17 21.94 22.79
N PHE A 373 25.97 22.61 23.93
CA PHE A 373 27.02 23.18 24.76
C PHE A 373 27.14 22.44 26.09
N GLY A 374 28.35 22.02 26.44
CA GLY A 374 28.65 21.30 27.67
C GLY A 374 29.75 21.97 28.48
N ILE A 375 29.51 22.14 29.78
CA ILE A 375 30.46 22.71 30.74
C ILE A 375 31.07 21.59 31.59
N GLY A 376 32.38 21.39 31.48
CA GLY A 376 33.16 20.53 32.36
C GLY A 376 33.78 21.32 33.52
N GLY A 377 34.63 20.65 34.31
CA GLY A 377 35.35 21.30 35.42
C GLY A 377 36.32 22.39 34.92
N GLU A 378 37.30 21.96 34.12
CA GLU A 378 38.40 22.79 33.60
C GLU A 378 38.33 23.00 32.07
N TYR A 379 37.24 22.60 31.42
CA TYR A 379 37.05 22.73 29.99
C TYR A 379 35.57 22.89 29.63
N VAL A 380 35.30 23.32 28.41
CA VAL A 380 33.97 23.28 27.78
C VAL A 380 34.02 22.43 26.50
N ARG A 381 32.86 21.92 26.08
CA ARG A 381 32.69 21.27 24.78
C ARG A 381 31.52 21.89 24.03
N TYR A 382 31.69 22.12 22.74
CA TYR A 382 30.64 22.64 21.87
C TYR A 382 30.90 22.23 20.42
N SER A 383 29.86 22.31 19.59
CA SER A 383 29.98 22.23 18.14
C SER A 383 30.11 23.65 17.59
N PRO A 384 31.23 24.03 16.97
CA PRO A 384 31.38 25.37 16.41
C PRO A 384 30.28 25.67 15.39
N ASP A 385 29.81 26.91 15.35
CA ASP A 385 28.80 27.32 14.38
C ASP A 385 29.41 27.25 12.96
N GLY A 386 28.63 26.73 12.00
CA GLY A 386 29.10 26.45 10.64
C GLY A 386 29.94 25.17 10.47
N SER A 387 30.29 24.47 11.54
CA SER A 387 31.02 23.18 11.49
C SER A 387 30.09 22.01 11.79
N LEU A 388 29.45 21.46 10.75
CA LEU A 388 28.59 20.28 10.90
C LEU A 388 29.40 19.09 11.41
N PHE A 389 28.87 18.42 12.43
CA PHE A 389 29.38 17.16 13.00
C PHE A 389 30.72 17.23 13.75
N GLN A 390 31.23 18.43 14.04
CA GLN A 390 32.45 18.61 14.83
C GLN A 390 32.11 18.97 16.27
N VAL A 391 32.79 18.36 17.25
CA VAL A 391 32.73 18.80 18.66
C VAL A 391 34.15 19.11 19.11
N VAL A 392 34.38 20.35 19.55
CA VAL A 392 35.66 20.81 20.08
C VAL A 392 35.64 20.77 21.60
N GLN A 393 36.82 20.52 22.18
CA GLN A 393 37.04 20.66 23.63
C GLN A 393 38.03 21.80 23.85
N VAL A 394 37.63 22.79 24.64
CA VAL A 394 38.43 23.99 24.91
C VAL A 394 38.65 24.08 26.41
N GLU A 395 39.91 24.08 26.83
CA GLU A 395 40.26 24.30 28.23
C GLU A 395 39.88 25.72 28.66
N ASN A 396 39.41 25.89 29.89
CA ASN A 396 38.93 27.18 30.39
C ASN A 396 39.97 28.29 30.22
N ARG A 397 41.27 28.00 30.38
CA ARG A 397 42.37 28.97 30.21
C ARG A 397 42.51 29.52 28.78
N ASN A 398 42.01 28.79 27.78
CA ASN A 398 42.09 29.15 26.37
C ASN A 398 40.74 29.66 25.83
N LEU A 399 39.68 29.59 26.63
CA LEU A 399 38.34 30.02 26.23
C LEU A 399 38.27 31.55 26.25
N GLN A 400 37.77 32.15 25.17
CA GLN A 400 37.46 33.58 25.07
C GLN A 400 35.94 33.77 25.14
N VAL A 401 35.50 34.76 25.93
CA VAL A 401 34.07 35.04 26.17
C VAL A 401 33.71 36.40 25.59
N TYR A 402 32.57 36.47 24.91
CA TYR A 402 32.05 37.66 24.23
C TYR A 402 30.62 37.93 24.68
N ARG A 403 30.25 39.22 24.75
CA ARG A 403 28.84 39.65 24.80
C ARG A 403 28.32 39.86 23.39
N VAL A 404 27.08 39.48 23.14
CA VAL A 404 26.45 39.56 21.82
C VAL A 404 25.20 40.44 21.92
N GLU A 405 25.06 41.40 20.99
CA GLU A 405 23.93 42.34 20.96
C GLU A 405 22.66 41.74 20.35
N GLY A 406 22.79 40.73 19.49
CA GLY A 406 21.67 40.07 18.84
C GLY A 406 22.08 38.90 17.95
N GLU A 407 21.06 38.26 17.39
CA GLU A 407 21.18 37.20 16.39
C GLU A 407 20.69 37.74 15.04
N THR A 408 21.25 37.24 13.93
CA THR A 408 20.70 37.49 12.60
C THR A 408 19.97 36.22 12.16
N ASP A 409 18.70 36.35 11.75
CA ASP A 409 17.94 35.21 11.21
C ASP A 409 18.40 34.82 9.79
N GLU A 410 17.85 33.72 9.26
CA GLU A 410 18.20 33.21 7.92
C GLU A 410 17.90 34.20 6.77
N ASP A 411 17.00 35.17 7.00
CA ASP A 411 16.62 36.23 6.05
C ASP A 411 17.48 37.50 6.18
N GLY A 412 18.45 37.52 7.11
CA GLY A 412 19.33 38.66 7.35
C GLY A 412 18.74 39.71 8.31
N THR A 413 17.61 39.43 8.96
CA THR A 413 16.98 40.33 9.92
C THR A 413 17.62 40.18 11.30
N PHE A 414 18.03 41.31 11.87
CA PHE A 414 18.66 41.36 13.18
C PHE A 414 17.62 41.35 14.30
N ALA A 415 17.71 40.37 15.20
CA ALA A 415 16.93 40.21 16.41
C ALA A 415 17.80 40.53 17.65
N PRO A 416 17.55 41.64 18.36
CA PRO A 416 18.33 42.00 19.54
C PRO A 416 18.06 41.06 20.72
N VAL A 417 19.09 40.82 21.54
CA VAL A 417 19.00 40.04 22.80
C VAL A 417 19.55 40.87 23.95
N GLU A 418 18.96 40.73 25.16
CA GLU A 418 19.36 41.59 26.29
C GLU A 418 20.62 41.07 26.99
N ASN A 419 20.81 39.73 27.03
CA ASN A 419 21.93 39.11 27.74
C ASN A 419 22.56 37.94 26.94
N GLY A 420 22.93 38.22 25.69
CA GLY A 420 23.55 37.27 24.77
C GLY A 420 25.03 37.03 25.06
N TYR A 421 25.46 35.77 24.97
CA TYR A 421 26.86 35.38 25.10
C TYR A 421 27.30 34.44 23.98
N ALA A 422 28.58 34.59 23.58
CA ALA A 422 29.26 33.68 22.69
C ALA A 422 30.65 33.35 23.21
N ILE A 423 31.20 32.23 22.75
CA ILE A 423 32.52 31.74 23.13
C ILE A 423 33.36 31.38 21.91
N SER A 424 34.68 31.43 22.05
CA SER A 424 35.63 30.96 21.04
C SER A 424 36.86 30.31 21.68
N ASP A 425 37.51 29.41 20.95
CA ASP A 425 38.83 28.86 21.31
C ASP A 425 40.00 29.80 20.93
N GLY A 426 39.69 31.01 20.44
CA GLY A 426 40.65 31.97 19.93
C GLY A 426 41.11 31.70 18.49
N LYS A 427 40.54 30.68 17.84
CA LYS A 427 40.62 30.41 16.40
C LYS A 427 39.25 30.66 15.76
N ASP A 428 39.06 30.22 14.52
CA ASP A 428 37.81 30.35 13.76
C ASP A 428 36.68 29.41 14.26
N HIS A 429 36.69 29.01 15.54
CA HIS A 429 35.67 28.14 16.16
C HIS A 429 34.88 28.91 17.22
N SER A 430 33.98 29.78 16.78
CA SER A 430 33.02 30.44 17.66
C SER A 430 31.74 29.61 17.84
N TYR A 431 31.08 29.81 18.97
CA TYR A 431 29.78 29.21 19.29
C TYR A 431 28.91 30.20 20.03
N TYR A 432 27.71 30.41 19.53
CA TYR A 432 26.71 31.22 20.18
C TYR A 432 26.05 30.41 21.30
N VAL A 433 26.25 30.86 22.54
CA VAL A 433 25.72 30.16 23.71
C VAL A 433 24.21 30.36 23.80
N GLY A 434 23.73 31.58 23.52
CA GLY A 434 22.33 31.99 23.64
C GLY A 434 22.13 33.18 24.58
N GLU A 435 20.89 33.65 24.67
CA GLU A 435 20.46 34.61 25.69
C GLU A 435 20.42 33.92 27.07
N LEU A 436 21.34 34.28 27.97
CA LEU A 436 21.46 33.66 29.28
C LEU A 436 20.64 34.39 30.34
N VAL A 437 20.02 33.64 31.25
CA VAL A 437 19.34 34.22 32.42
C VAL A 437 20.36 35.02 33.24
N PRO A 438 20.13 36.34 33.47
CA PRO A 438 21.03 37.16 34.28
C PRO A 438 21.22 36.60 35.69
N GLY A 439 22.47 36.52 36.13
CA GLY A 439 22.89 35.89 37.39
C GLY A 439 22.77 34.36 37.42
N GLY A 440 22.44 33.73 36.28
CA GLY A 440 22.29 32.28 36.15
C GLY A 440 23.62 31.52 36.30
N PRO A 441 23.57 30.20 36.53
CA PRO A 441 24.76 29.38 36.77
C PRO A 441 25.71 29.36 35.55
N THR A 442 25.17 29.37 34.34
CA THR A 442 25.95 29.39 33.09
C THR A 442 26.69 30.71 32.93
N GLU A 443 26.00 31.83 33.08
CA GLU A 443 26.61 33.18 33.00
C GLU A 443 27.70 33.34 34.07
N LYS A 444 27.40 33.01 35.33
CA LYS A 444 28.38 33.06 36.42
C LYS A 444 29.64 32.26 36.12
N LYS A 445 29.50 31.08 35.50
CA LYS A 445 30.64 30.25 35.12
C LYS A 445 31.46 30.89 34.00
N LEU A 446 30.82 31.45 32.96
CA LEU A 446 31.51 32.14 31.87
C LEU A 446 32.26 33.38 32.37
N LEU A 447 31.62 34.21 33.19
CA LEU A 447 32.24 35.38 33.80
C LEU A 447 33.42 35.01 34.70
N ALA A 448 33.29 33.96 35.52
CA ALA A 448 34.38 33.47 36.36
C ALA A 448 35.57 32.93 35.56
N ILE A 449 35.33 32.35 34.38
CA ILE A 449 36.41 31.92 33.47
C ILE A 449 37.14 33.15 32.93
N ALA A 450 36.41 34.16 32.42
CA ALA A 450 37.01 35.39 31.90
C ALA A 450 37.81 36.13 32.97
N GLU A 451 37.28 36.26 34.19
CA GLU A 451 37.95 36.87 35.34
C GLU A 451 39.23 36.12 35.72
N LYS A 452 39.15 34.78 35.86
CA LYS A 452 40.31 33.94 36.20
C LYS A 452 41.43 34.04 35.16
N ASN A 453 41.06 34.25 33.88
CA ASN A 453 42.01 34.39 32.79
C ASN A 453 42.52 35.83 32.60
N GLY A 454 42.01 36.81 33.36
CA GLY A 454 42.34 38.23 33.17
C GLY A 454 41.87 38.79 31.82
N GLN A 455 40.83 38.21 31.23
CA GLN A 455 40.30 38.59 29.92
C GLN A 455 39.29 39.74 30.06
N THR A 456 39.37 40.72 29.16
CA THR A 456 38.24 41.64 28.92
C THR A 456 37.17 40.91 28.11
N ILE A 457 35.90 41.20 28.37
CA ILE A 457 34.76 40.62 27.63
C ILE A 457 34.29 41.66 26.60
N PRO A 458 34.75 41.59 25.34
CA PRO A 458 34.30 42.50 24.30
C PRO A 458 32.84 42.25 23.93
N THR A 459 32.16 43.32 23.52
CA THR A 459 30.83 43.25 22.91
C THR A 459 30.96 43.19 21.40
N VAL A 460 30.27 42.24 20.77
CA VAL A 460 30.15 42.09 19.32
C VAL A 460 28.68 42.18 18.91
N LYS A 461 28.42 42.59 17.67
CA LYS A 461 27.04 42.73 17.18
C LYS A 461 26.36 41.36 17.07
N THR A 462 27.05 40.39 16.47
CA THR A 462 26.61 39.01 16.31
C THR A 462 27.76 38.03 16.58
N GLN A 463 27.46 36.74 16.77
CA GLN A 463 28.51 35.72 16.92
C GLN A 463 29.36 35.57 15.64
N GLU A 464 28.80 35.84 14.46
CA GLU A 464 29.53 35.78 13.18
C GLU A 464 30.67 36.82 13.10
N ASP A 465 30.59 37.90 13.89
CA ASP A 465 31.64 38.91 13.98
C ASP A 465 32.85 38.45 14.83
N ILE A 466 32.74 37.31 15.52
CA ILE A 466 33.84 36.69 16.27
C ILE A 466 34.71 35.93 15.27
N LYS A 467 35.64 36.68 14.66
CA LYS A 467 36.73 36.27 13.74
C LYS A 467 36.57 34.92 13.02
N LYS A 468 36.46 35.05 11.69
CA LYS A 468 37.44 34.45 10.76
C LYS A 468 38.74 35.27 10.72
#